data_AF-A0A7K9H991-F1
#
_entry.id   AF-A0A7K9H991-F1
#
_cell.length_a   1.000
_cell.length_b   1.000
_cell.length_c   1.000
_cell.angle_alpha   90.00
_cell.angle_beta   90.00
_cell.angle_gamma   90.00
#
_symmetry.space_group_name_H-M   'P 1'
#
loop_
_entity.id
_entity.type
_entity.pdbx_description
1 polymer ?
#
loop_
_entity_poly.entity_id
_entity_poly.type
_entity_poly.pdbx_seq_one_letter_code
_entity_poly.pdbx_strand_id
1 'polypeptide(L)'
;MAVGTQLGLLLWKNFTYRRRQRIQLAIEILWPLFLFFILISVRQSHPPFQQHECHFPNKALPSAGILPWLQGIICNLNNPCFRYPTPGEAPGVVGNFDGSILSRLLAEARQVLLLTDGQRLLRGSARILPILRRLRGSWAQRRVRRYLRKDETFSRFLRTNTSLPPALVEELMAA
;
A
#
# COMPACT_ATOMS: atom_id res chain seq x y z
N MET A 1 9.79 -81.44 -19.82
CA MET A 1 9.31 -80.18 -20.44
C MET A 1 7.79 -80.04 -20.36
N ALA A 2 7.19 -80.19 -19.16
CA ALA A 2 5.73 -80.25 -19.01
C ALA A 2 5.08 -78.95 -18.50
N VAL A 3 5.87 -78.07 -17.88
CA VAL A 3 5.34 -76.85 -17.22
C VAL A 3 4.91 -75.80 -18.25
N GLY A 4 5.66 -75.63 -19.34
CA GLY A 4 5.35 -74.62 -20.37
C GLY A 4 4.05 -74.91 -21.13
N THR A 5 3.77 -76.19 -21.42
CA THR A 5 2.54 -76.60 -22.10
C THR A 5 1.31 -76.44 -21.20
N GLN A 6 1.41 -76.81 -19.92
CA GLN A 6 0.35 -76.53 -18.93
C GLN A 6 0.11 -75.03 -18.71
N LEU A 7 1.17 -74.22 -18.64
CA LEU A 7 1.06 -72.76 -18.49
C LEU A 7 0.37 -72.13 -19.71
N GLY A 8 0.75 -72.55 -20.92
CA GLY A 8 0.13 -72.09 -22.16
C GLY A 8 -1.37 -72.39 -22.22
N LEU A 9 -1.78 -73.58 -21.77
CA LEU A 9 -3.17 -74.00 -21.74
C LEU A 9 -4.00 -73.22 -20.71
N LEU A 10 -3.39 -72.88 -19.57
CA LEU A 10 -4.00 -72.00 -18.55
C LEU A 10 -4.16 -70.55 -19.06
N LEU A 11 -3.14 -69.99 -19.71
CA LEU A 11 -3.23 -68.65 -20.31
C LEU A 11 -4.27 -68.62 -21.43
N TRP A 12 -4.30 -69.64 -22.28
CA TRP A 12 -5.30 -69.78 -23.34
C TRP A 12 -6.71 -69.85 -22.77
N LYS A 13 -6.93 -70.63 -21.69
CA LYS A 13 -8.22 -70.67 -20.99
C LYS A 13 -8.65 -69.28 -20.52
N ASN A 14 -7.76 -68.56 -19.83
CA ASN A 14 -8.05 -67.21 -19.30
C ASN A 14 -8.31 -66.19 -20.43
N PHE A 15 -7.51 -66.23 -21.49
CA PHE A 15 -7.69 -65.36 -22.65
C PHE A 15 -9.02 -65.65 -23.38
N THR A 16 -9.34 -66.92 -23.59
CA THR A 16 -10.58 -67.32 -24.26
C THR A 16 -11.81 -66.93 -23.44
N TYR A 17 -11.74 -67.01 -22.10
CA TYR A 17 -12.78 -66.52 -21.20
C TYR A 17 -13.03 -65.02 -21.39
N ARG A 18 -11.98 -64.19 -21.35
CA ARG A 18 -12.12 -62.73 -21.56
C ARG A 18 -12.58 -62.40 -22.99
N ARG A 19 -12.15 -63.16 -24.00
CA ARG A 19 -12.57 -62.98 -25.41
C ARG A 19 -14.06 -63.29 -25.64
N ARG A 20 -14.65 -64.20 -24.86
CA ARG A 20 -16.08 -64.52 -24.90
C ARG A 20 -16.94 -63.46 -24.20
N GLN A 21 -16.40 -62.80 -23.16
CA GLN A 21 -17.07 -61.71 -22.44
C GLN A 21 -16.69 -60.32 -22.99
N ARG A 22 -17.12 -60.04 -24.23
CA ARG A 22 -16.76 -58.80 -24.96
C ARG A 22 -17.14 -57.51 -24.22
N ILE A 23 -18.29 -57.48 -23.55
CA ILE A 23 -18.78 -56.30 -22.83
C ILE A 23 -17.89 -55.99 -21.62
N GLN A 24 -17.57 -57.00 -20.81
CA GLN A 24 -16.73 -56.82 -19.63
C GLN A 24 -15.31 -56.37 -20.01
N LEU A 25 -14.74 -56.96 -21.06
CA LEU A 25 -13.43 -56.53 -21.59
C LEU A 25 -13.46 -55.07 -22.08
N ALA A 26 -14.53 -54.66 -22.76
CA ALA A 26 -14.66 -53.28 -23.23
C ALA A 26 -14.74 -52.29 -22.06
N ILE A 27 -15.52 -52.59 -21.02
CA ILE A 27 -15.61 -51.76 -19.80
C ILE A 27 -14.25 -51.70 -19.09
N GLU A 28 -13.56 -52.83 -18.96
CA GLU A 28 -12.23 -52.91 -18.33
C GLU A 28 -11.18 -52.05 -19.06
N ILE A 29 -11.27 -51.92 -20.37
CA ILE A 29 -10.37 -51.05 -21.17
C ILE A 29 -10.84 -49.59 -21.17
N LEU A 30 -12.14 -49.34 -21.30
CA LEU A 30 -12.69 -47.99 -21.37
C LEU A 30 -12.63 -47.26 -20.03
N TRP A 31 -12.76 -47.98 -18.91
CA TRP A 31 -12.69 -47.43 -17.56
C TRP A 31 -11.40 -46.65 -17.26
N PRO A 32 -10.19 -47.22 -17.42
CA PRO A 32 -8.94 -46.47 -17.21
C PRO A 32 -8.77 -45.33 -18.22
N LEU A 33 -9.17 -45.53 -19.48
CA LEU A 33 -9.12 -44.46 -20.50
C LEU A 33 -9.98 -43.26 -20.07
N PHE A 34 -11.21 -43.51 -19.61
CA PHE A 34 -12.12 -42.48 -19.12
C PHE A 34 -11.53 -41.71 -17.93
N LEU A 35 -10.91 -42.41 -16.97
CA LEU A 35 -10.22 -41.77 -15.85
C LEU A 35 -9.06 -40.87 -16.32
N PHE A 36 -8.26 -41.33 -17.30
CA PHE A 36 -7.19 -40.51 -17.87
C PHE A 36 -7.73 -39.27 -18.61
N PHE A 37 -8.82 -39.40 -19.36
CA PHE A 37 -9.46 -38.26 -20.01
C PHE A 37 -9.90 -37.20 -19.01
N ILE A 38 -10.50 -37.61 -17.88
CA ILE A 38 -10.86 -36.68 -16.80
C ILE A 38 -9.61 -36.00 -16.25
N LEU A 39 -8.55 -36.74 -15.93
CA LEU A 39 -7.31 -36.18 -15.38
C LEU A 39 -6.66 -35.17 -16.34
N ILE A 40 -6.65 -35.47 -17.64
CA ILE A 40 -6.12 -34.56 -18.67
C ILE A 40 -6.98 -33.29 -18.74
N SER A 41 -8.31 -33.42 -18.71
CA SER A 41 -9.24 -32.28 -18.72
C SER A 41 -9.04 -31.36 -17.50
N VAL A 42 -8.90 -31.95 -16.31
CA VAL A 42 -8.57 -31.19 -15.08
C VAL A 42 -7.21 -30.50 -15.21
N ARG A 43 -6.20 -31.20 -15.74
CA ARG A 43 -4.87 -30.62 -15.97
C ARG A 43 -4.90 -29.47 -16.98
N GLN A 44 -5.71 -29.56 -18.03
CA GLN A 44 -5.87 -28.50 -19.02
C GLN A 44 -6.61 -27.28 -18.43
N SER A 45 -7.51 -27.49 -17.48
CA SER A 45 -8.23 -26.43 -16.78
C SER A 45 -7.33 -25.65 -15.82
N HIS A 46 -6.22 -26.25 -15.35
CA HIS A 46 -5.27 -25.65 -14.44
C HIS A 46 -3.86 -25.61 -15.05
N PRO A 47 -3.60 -24.70 -16.02
CA PRO A 47 -2.26 -24.54 -16.56
C PRO A 47 -1.28 -24.09 -15.47
N PRO A 48 0.01 -24.45 -15.58
CA PRO A 48 1.01 -24.08 -14.60
C PRO A 48 1.19 -22.56 -14.55
N PHE A 49 1.14 -21.99 -13.34
CA PHE A 49 1.39 -20.57 -13.14
C PHE A 49 2.89 -20.29 -13.24
N GLN A 50 3.31 -19.56 -14.28
CA GLN A 50 4.70 -19.14 -14.45
C GLN A 50 4.94 -17.88 -13.61
N GLN A 51 5.78 -17.99 -12.58
CA GLN A 51 6.28 -16.84 -11.84
C GLN A 51 7.68 -16.49 -12.34
N HIS A 52 7.97 -15.20 -12.44
CA HIS A 52 9.33 -14.72 -12.67
C HIS A 52 10.12 -14.77 -11.36
N GLU A 53 11.45 -14.70 -11.47
CA GLU A 53 12.30 -14.48 -10.30
C GLU A 53 11.86 -13.18 -9.61
N CYS A 54 11.42 -13.33 -8.35
CA CYS A 54 10.69 -12.32 -7.64
C CYS A 54 11.58 -11.66 -6.60
N HIS A 55 11.87 -10.38 -6.82
CA HIS A 55 12.66 -9.54 -5.93
C HIS A 55 11.74 -8.64 -5.11
N PHE A 56 12.04 -8.53 -3.83
CA PHE A 56 11.23 -7.78 -2.88
C PHE A 56 12.04 -6.64 -2.28
N PRO A 57 11.48 -5.43 -2.22
CA PRO A 57 12.13 -4.34 -1.54
C PRO A 57 12.20 -4.62 -0.04
N ASN A 58 13.35 -4.31 0.56
CA ASN A 58 13.53 -4.46 2.00
C ASN A 58 12.57 -3.57 2.81
N LYS A 59 12.09 -4.09 3.94
CA LYS A 59 11.24 -3.34 4.88
C LYS A 59 12.05 -2.94 6.10
N ALA A 60 12.19 -1.64 6.31
CA ALA A 60 12.84 -1.11 7.49
C ALA A 60 12.00 -1.37 8.74
N LEU A 61 12.65 -1.80 9.82
CA LEU A 61 12.06 -1.84 11.15
C LEU A 61 12.10 -0.43 11.78
N PRO A 62 11.25 -0.14 12.79
CA PRO A 62 11.28 1.16 13.48
C PRO A 62 12.66 1.54 14.04
N SER A 63 13.51 0.55 14.35
CA SER A 63 14.88 0.73 14.83
C SER A 63 15.83 1.35 13.80
N ALA A 64 15.56 1.19 12.50
CA ALA A 64 16.32 1.84 11.42
C ALA A 64 15.90 3.32 11.20
N GLY A 65 14.84 3.77 11.88
CA GLY A 65 14.29 5.11 11.81
C GLY A 65 12.81 5.12 11.44
N ILE A 66 12.06 6.08 12.00
CA ILE A 66 10.61 6.20 11.78
C ILE A 66 10.27 6.53 10.31
N LEU A 67 11.08 7.36 9.65
CA LEU A 67 10.87 7.72 8.24
C LEU A 67 11.01 6.52 7.28
N PRO A 68 12.14 5.79 7.25
CA PRO A 68 12.26 4.63 6.36
C PRO A 68 11.25 3.53 6.71
N TRP A 69 10.88 3.39 7.98
CA TRP A 69 9.80 2.48 8.41
C TRP A 69 8.44 2.87 7.83
N LEU A 70 8.01 4.13 7.96
CA LEU A 70 6.75 4.61 7.39
C LEU A 70 6.73 4.54 5.87
N GLN A 71 7.85 4.89 5.22
CA GLN A 71 8.00 4.75 3.77
C GLN A 71 7.85 3.29 3.33
N GLY A 72 8.44 2.34 4.07
CA GLY A 72 8.27 0.91 3.82
C GLY A 72 6.82 0.44 3.96
N ILE A 73 6.06 0.95 4.92
CA ILE A 73 4.63 0.61 5.08
C ILE A 73 3.79 1.19 3.94
N ILE A 74 3.96 2.48 3.65
CA ILE A 74 3.11 3.21 2.70
C ILE A 74 3.42 2.80 1.25
N CYS A 75 4.70 2.66 0.90
CA CYS A 75 5.10 2.37 -0.48
C CYS A 75 5.07 0.86 -0.82
N ASN A 76 5.29 -0.03 0.15
CA ASN A 76 5.36 -1.48 -0.07
C ASN A 76 4.23 -2.25 0.63
N LEU A 77 3.03 -1.66 0.74
CA LEU A 77 1.88 -2.29 1.40
C LEU A 77 1.45 -3.60 0.69
N ASN A 78 1.43 -3.57 -0.64
CA ASN A 78 0.94 -4.68 -1.47
C ASN A 78 2.02 -5.71 -1.82
N ASN A 79 3.23 -5.59 -1.28
CA ASN A 79 4.39 -6.44 -1.61
C ASN A 79 4.53 -6.70 -3.13
N PRO A 80 4.73 -5.63 -3.94
CA PRO A 80 4.92 -5.82 -5.37
C PRO A 80 6.16 -6.69 -5.63
N CYS A 81 5.99 -7.64 -6.55
CA CYS A 81 7.05 -8.53 -7.01
C CYS A 81 7.78 -7.89 -8.20
N PHE A 82 9.09 -7.69 -8.09
CA PHE A 82 9.91 -7.13 -9.17
C PHE A 82 10.69 -8.22 -9.89
N ARG A 83 10.84 -8.07 -11.22
CA ARG A 83 11.63 -8.99 -12.07
C ARG A 83 13.14 -8.85 -11.93
N TYR A 84 13.60 -7.75 -11.35
CA TYR A 84 15.01 -7.40 -11.24
C TYR A 84 15.33 -7.04 -9.79
N PRO A 85 16.57 -7.29 -9.34
CA PRO A 85 16.98 -7.03 -7.97
C PRO A 85 16.75 -5.57 -7.61
N THR A 86 16.15 -5.34 -6.45
CA THR A 86 15.96 -3.99 -5.93
C THR A 86 17.28 -3.44 -5.37
N PRO A 87 17.51 -2.11 -5.38
CA PRO A 87 18.74 -1.53 -4.85
C PRO A 87 19.11 -2.00 -3.43
N GLY A 88 18.12 -2.23 -2.57
CA GLY A 88 18.32 -2.74 -1.22
C GLY A 88 18.72 -4.21 -1.10
N GLU A 89 18.76 -4.97 -2.20
CA GLU A 89 19.32 -6.34 -2.24
C GLU A 89 20.82 -6.33 -2.59
N ALA A 90 21.34 -5.23 -3.13
CA ALA A 90 22.75 -5.10 -3.47
C ALA A 90 23.61 -4.93 -2.20
N PRO A 91 24.80 -5.57 -2.14
CA PRO A 91 25.68 -5.45 -0.98
C PRO A 91 26.13 -3.99 -0.80
N GLY A 92 25.99 -3.48 0.43
CA GLY A 92 26.39 -2.12 0.79
C GLY A 92 25.31 -1.04 0.60
N VAL A 93 24.14 -1.38 0.05
CA VAL A 93 23.01 -0.45 -0.07
C VAL A 93 21.84 -0.95 0.78
N VAL A 94 21.34 -0.11 1.70
CA VAL A 94 20.30 -0.48 2.68
C VAL A 94 18.96 0.20 2.37
N GLY A 95 18.93 1.17 1.44
CA GLY A 95 17.75 1.97 1.12
C GLY A 95 17.19 1.68 -0.27
N ASN A 96 15.88 1.52 -0.38
CA ASN A 96 15.15 1.50 -1.65
C ASN A 96 14.49 2.86 -1.99
N PHE A 97 14.51 3.82 -1.07
CA PHE A 97 13.71 5.06 -1.14
C PHE A 97 14.54 6.34 -1.35
N ASP A 98 15.81 6.23 -1.69
CA ASP A 98 16.71 7.40 -1.82
C ASP A 98 16.23 8.38 -2.91
N GLY A 99 15.53 7.90 -3.93
CA GLY A 99 14.91 8.71 -4.98
C GLY A 99 13.59 9.39 -4.62
N SER A 100 13.01 9.14 -3.44
CA SER A 100 11.70 9.70 -3.08
C SER A 100 11.76 11.21 -2.84
N ILE A 101 10.70 11.95 -3.18
CA ILE A 101 10.62 13.41 -2.93
C ILE A 101 10.76 13.69 -1.43
N LEU A 102 10.19 12.82 -0.59
CA LEU A 102 10.22 12.96 0.86
C LEU A 102 11.63 12.79 1.44
N SER A 103 12.41 11.82 0.95
CA SER A 103 13.80 11.65 1.38
C SER A 103 14.67 12.83 0.94
N ARG A 104 14.47 13.32 -0.30
CA ARG A 104 15.16 14.52 -0.82
C ARG A 104 14.85 15.78 -0.02
N LEU A 105 13.57 16.07 0.22
CA LEU A 105 13.14 17.22 1.03
C LEU A 105 13.70 17.16 2.45
N LEU A 106 13.74 15.97 3.06
CA LEU A 106 14.33 15.82 4.39
C LEU A 106 15.85 16.04 4.38
N ALA A 107 16.54 15.54 3.34
CA ALA A 107 17.98 15.78 3.18
C ALA A 107 18.28 17.27 3.00
N GLU A 108 17.54 17.96 2.14
CA GLU A 108 17.65 19.41 1.93
C GLU A 108 17.32 20.20 3.21
N ALA A 109 16.24 19.84 3.91
CA ALA A 109 15.88 20.50 5.16
C ALA A 109 16.95 20.33 6.24
N ARG A 110 17.53 19.12 6.37
CA ARG A 110 18.65 18.86 7.27
C ARG A 110 19.88 19.68 6.88
N GLN A 111 20.20 19.74 5.59
CA GLN A 111 21.34 20.49 5.11
C GLN A 111 21.17 21.98 5.39
N VAL A 112 20.00 22.55 5.13
CA VAL A 112 19.68 23.94 5.50
C VAL A 112 19.76 24.16 7.00
N LEU A 113 19.24 23.25 7.84
CA LEU A 113 19.34 23.33 9.30
C LEU A 113 20.78 23.27 9.82
N LEU A 114 21.64 22.46 9.20
CA LEU A 114 23.05 22.35 9.59
C LEU A 114 23.89 23.54 9.10
N LEU A 115 23.57 24.09 7.93
CA LEU A 115 24.20 25.32 7.41
C LEU A 115 23.72 26.57 8.13
N THR A 116 22.48 26.57 8.62
CA THR A 116 21.88 27.73 9.27
C THR A 116 22.09 27.63 10.77
N ASP A 117 23.04 28.39 11.29
CA ASP A 117 23.21 28.60 12.73
C ASP A 117 21.86 29.00 13.34
N GLY A 118 21.28 28.14 14.19
CA GLY A 118 19.90 28.29 14.70
C GLY A 118 19.64 29.65 15.36
N GLN A 119 20.71 30.31 15.84
CA GLN A 119 20.64 31.67 16.35
C GLN A 119 20.26 32.73 15.29
N ARG A 120 20.64 32.56 14.03
CA ARG A 120 20.30 33.51 12.95
C ARG A 120 18.82 33.42 12.56
N LEU A 121 18.25 32.22 12.54
CA LEU A 121 16.81 32.02 12.31
C LEU A 121 15.97 32.61 13.45
N LEU A 122 16.39 32.41 14.70
CA LEU A 122 15.72 32.97 15.88
C LEU A 122 15.81 34.50 15.93
N ARG A 123 16.94 35.12 15.53
CA ARG A 123 17.04 36.58 15.40
C ARG A 123 16.20 37.12 14.24
N GLY A 124 16.12 36.38 13.14
CA GLY A 124 15.27 36.73 11.99
C GLY A 124 13.79 36.72 12.34
N SER A 125 13.31 35.68 13.04
CA SER A 125 11.92 35.59 13.49
C SER A 125 11.60 36.65 14.55
N ALA A 126 12.53 36.96 15.45
CA ALA A 126 12.38 38.05 16.42
C ALA A 126 12.24 39.43 15.76
N ARG A 127 12.85 39.68 14.59
CA ARG A 127 12.65 40.90 13.80
C ARG A 127 11.32 40.93 13.04
N ILE A 128 10.80 39.77 12.65
CA ILE A 128 9.55 39.66 11.88
C ILE A 128 8.32 39.69 12.80
N LEU A 129 8.42 39.17 14.02
CA LEU A 129 7.36 39.17 15.03
C LEU A 129 6.72 40.56 15.30
N PRO A 130 7.48 41.66 15.47
CA PRO A 130 6.90 43.00 15.62
C PRO A 130 6.22 43.50 14.33
N ILE A 131 6.71 43.11 13.15
CA ILE A 131 6.10 43.45 11.85
C ILE A 131 4.77 42.71 11.68
N LEU A 132 4.73 41.42 12.03
CA LEU A 132 3.49 40.64 12.08
C LEU A 132 2.51 41.15 13.13
N ARG A 133 2.98 41.65 14.29
CA ARG A 133 2.12 42.33 15.27
C ARG A 133 1.53 43.64 14.73
N ARG A 134 2.33 44.46 14.02
CA ARG A 134 1.83 45.68 13.35
C ARG A 134 0.84 45.37 12.23
N LEU A 135 1.11 44.31 11.47
CA LEU A 135 0.15 43.81 10.49
C LEU A 135 -1.11 43.31 11.20
N ARG A 136 -1.04 42.50 12.26
CA ARG A 136 -2.22 42.07 13.03
C ARG A 136 -3.05 43.25 13.54
N GLY A 137 -2.41 44.32 14.02
CA GLY A 137 -3.10 45.58 14.35
C GLY A 137 -3.76 46.24 13.13
N SER A 138 -3.05 46.31 11.99
CA SER A 138 -3.58 46.84 10.73
C SER A 138 -4.72 46.01 10.13
N TRP A 139 -4.75 44.70 10.36
CA TRP A 139 -5.80 43.78 9.91
C TRP A 139 -7.01 43.79 10.86
N ALA A 140 -6.79 43.92 12.17
CA ALA A 140 -7.86 44.16 13.15
C ALA A 140 -8.55 45.51 12.95
N GLN A 141 -7.85 46.50 12.37
CA GLN A 141 -8.37 47.85 12.13
C GLN A 141 -9.14 48.02 10.81
N ARG A 142 -9.37 46.96 10.03
CA ARG A 142 -10.36 46.98 8.94
C ARG A 142 -11.75 47.05 9.56
N ARG A 143 -12.23 48.28 9.75
CA ARG A 143 -13.49 48.65 10.42
C ARG A 143 -14.62 47.69 10.05
N VAL A 144 -15.05 46.88 11.03
CA VAL A 144 -16.23 46.00 10.96
C VAL A 144 -17.47 46.76 10.47
N ARG A 145 -17.52 48.08 10.70
CA ARG A 145 -18.51 49.05 10.18
C ARG A 145 -18.77 48.98 8.67
N ARG A 146 -17.85 48.44 7.84
CA ARG A 146 -18.10 48.23 6.40
C ARG A 146 -19.00 47.02 6.09
N TYR A 147 -19.15 46.10 7.03
CA TYR A 147 -19.99 44.90 6.91
C TYR A 147 -21.35 45.04 7.60
N LEU A 148 -21.56 46.09 8.38
CA LEU A 148 -22.87 46.40 8.95
C LEU A 148 -23.78 47.02 7.89
N ARG A 149 -25.03 46.56 7.83
CA ARG A 149 -26.09 47.21 7.05
C ARG A 149 -26.30 48.64 7.55
N LYS A 150 -26.68 49.57 6.66
CA LYS A 150 -26.65 51.03 6.91
C LYS A 150 -27.42 51.50 8.17
N ASP A 151 -28.36 50.69 8.67
CA ASP A 151 -29.21 51.03 9.82
C ASP A 151 -29.09 50.02 10.99
N GLU A 152 -28.06 49.17 11.00
CA GLU A 152 -27.81 48.21 12.08
C GLU A 152 -26.71 48.68 13.04
N THR A 153 -26.96 48.56 14.34
CA THR A 153 -25.94 48.78 15.37
C THR A 153 -25.10 47.52 15.57
N PHE A 154 -23.82 47.71 15.91
CA PHE A 154 -22.86 46.62 16.11
C PHE A 154 -23.30 45.62 17.18
N SER A 155 -23.90 46.12 18.26
CA SER A 155 -24.47 45.30 19.33
C SER A 155 -25.64 44.42 18.86
N ARG A 156 -26.48 44.93 17.95
CA ARG A 156 -27.60 44.18 17.40
C ARG A 156 -27.10 43.05 16.49
N PHE A 157 -26.15 43.34 15.60
CA PHE A 157 -25.54 42.34 14.72
C PHE A 157 -24.94 41.16 15.49
N LEU A 158 -24.17 41.42 16.55
CA LEU A 158 -23.52 40.39 17.37
C LEU A 158 -24.49 39.55 18.21
N ARG A 159 -25.63 40.12 18.63
CA ARG A 159 -26.61 39.40 19.45
C ARG A 159 -27.62 38.60 18.65
N THR A 160 -27.97 39.03 17.42
CA THR A 160 -29.05 38.38 16.65
C THR A 160 -28.58 37.54 15.48
N ASN A 161 -27.46 37.89 14.83
CA ASN A 161 -27.06 37.25 13.56
C ASN A 161 -25.89 36.28 13.70
N THR A 162 -25.12 36.41 14.79
CA THR A 162 -24.01 35.49 15.08
C THR A 162 -24.39 34.55 16.20
N SER A 163 -24.23 33.24 15.99
CA SER A 163 -24.43 32.18 16.98
C SER A 163 -23.30 32.14 18.03
N LEU A 164 -22.86 33.30 18.51
CA LEU A 164 -21.80 33.44 19.50
C LEU A 164 -22.36 33.34 20.92
N PRO A 165 -21.65 32.69 21.85
CA PRO A 165 -22.06 32.63 23.25
C PRO A 165 -22.02 34.03 23.91
N PRO A 166 -22.98 34.34 24.81
CA PRO A 166 -23.21 35.70 25.31
C PRO A 166 -22.02 36.29 26.09
N ALA A 167 -21.23 35.44 26.76
CA ALA A 167 -20.02 35.87 27.48
C ALA A 167 -18.96 36.47 26.55
N LEU A 168 -18.80 35.91 25.34
CA LEU A 168 -17.83 36.40 24.36
C LEU A 168 -18.30 37.72 23.72
N VAL A 169 -19.61 37.92 23.61
CA VAL A 169 -20.21 39.15 23.07
C VAL A 169 -20.04 40.33 24.03
N GLU A 170 -20.17 40.09 25.34
CA GLU A 170 -19.90 41.11 26.37
C GLU A 170 -18.42 41.51 26.40
N GLU A 171 -17.51 40.54 26.29
CA GLU A 171 -16.06 40.80 26.26
C GLU A 171 -15.64 41.60 25.02
N LEU A 172 -16.26 41.34 23.86
CA LEU A 172 -16.05 42.10 22.61
C LEU A 172 -16.70 43.49 22.59
N MET A 173 -17.69 43.73 23.46
CA MET A 173 -18.32 45.04 23.64
C MET A 173 -17.58 45.92 24.65
N ALA A 174 -16.81 45.32 25.56
CA ALA A 174 -16.05 46.00 26.61
C ALA A 174 -14.62 46.40 26.22
N ALA A 175 -14.10 45.87 25.10
CA ALA A 175 -12.78 46.19 24.53
C ALA A 175 -12.85 47.31 23.47
#